data_AF-A0A935AY51-F1
#
_entry.id   AF-A0A935AY51-F1
#
_cell.length_a   1.000
_cell.length_b   1.000
_cell.length_c   1.000
_cell.angle_alpha   90.00
_cell.angle_beta   90.00
_cell.angle_gamma   90.00
#
_symmetry.space_group_name_H-M   'P 1'
#
loop_
_entity.id
_entity.type
_entity.pdbx_description
1 polymer ?
#
loop_
_entity_poly.entity_id
_entity_poly.type
_entity_poly.pdbx_seq_one_letter_code
_entity_poly.pdbx_strand_id
1 'polypeptide(L)'
;MGNITRIIHEVASTQAGAVAWRQLLAEGVTEREVWCAVASGRLRTAGHGTYIANGSPATRWQQLWVAHLRAGESSVVSHWSAAEQYGLDGVRPSEPMVTIPHRRGSSPVGVIARRTRRSTESDIRRIDGLPFTSPARTVVDLAGECSVGRLAVILDSAHFGGLARYPEVGEVLLRVGGRGRRGSGTLARVARRSLRRSVVGIAARASLGRTDASRRSTDRCGRSPAASAPLDRRGVGHRRCLPPGTTGHHRG
;
A
#
# COMPACT_ATOMS: atom_id res chain seq x y z
N MET A 1 1.65 -18.58 31.43
CA MET A 1 2.39 -18.61 30.14
C MET A 1 1.52 -18.44 28.88
N GLY A 2 0.19 -18.60 28.92
CA GLY A 2 -0.67 -18.54 27.71
C GLY A 2 -1.08 -17.14 27.21
N ASN A 3 -1.02 -16.09 28.05
CA ASN A 3 -1.58 -14.78 27.70
C ASN A 3 -0.77 -14.06 26.60
N ILE A 4 0.56 -13.98 26.73
CA ILE A 4 1.39 -13.24 25.76
C ILE A 4 1.32 -13.83 24.35
N THR A 5 1.34 -15.16 24.19
CA THR A 5 1.33 -15.77 22.85
C THR A 5 0.02 -15.45 22.12
N ARG A 6 -1.10 -15.45 22.85
CA ARG A 6 -2.40 -15.02 22.32
C ARG A 6 -2.38 -13.55 21.92
N ILE A 7 -1.90 -12.67 22.80
CA ILE A 7 -1.78 -11.21 22.52
C ILE A 7 -0.89 -10.94 21.30
N ILE A 8 0.27 -11.60 21.21
CA ILE A 8 1.16 -11.50 20.05
C ILE A 8 0.40 -11.88 18.79
N HIS A 9 -0.32 -13.02 18.80
CA HIS A 9 -1.05 -13.48 17.63
C HIS A 9 -2.18 -12.52 17.23
N GLU A 10 -2.95 -12.03 18.19
CA GLU A 10 -4.05 -11.07 17.95
C GLU A 10 -3.53 -9.79 17.28
N VAL A 11 -2.50 -9.16 17.85
CA VAL A 11 -1.90 -7.93 17.28
C VAL A 11 -1.23 -8.22 15.94
N ALA A 12 -0.43 -9.29 15.85
CA ALA A 12 0.31 -9.63 14.64
C ALA A 12 -0.61 -9.97 13.45
N SER A 13 -1.76 -10.61 13.71
CA SER A 13 -2.68 -11.06 12.65
C SER A 13 -3.26 -9.91 11.82
N THR A 14 -3.42 -8.73 12.43
CA THR A 14 -3.94 -7.53 11.75
C THR A 14 -2.83 -6.68 11.12
N GLN A 15 -1.58 -6.94 11.47
CA GLN A 15 -0.42 -6.11 11.10
C GLN A 15 0.66 -6.89 10.34
N ALA A 16 0.25 -7.90 9.58
CA ALA A 16 1.14 -8.70 8.74
C ALA A 16 2.33 -9.33 9.50
N GLY A 17 2.09 -9.73 10.75
CA GLY A 17 3.13 -10.27 11.62
C GLY A 17 3.90 -9.24 12.44
N ALA A 18 3.73 -7.94 12.18
CA ALA A 18 4.46 -6.89 12.88
C ALA A 18 3.77 -6.50 14.20
N VAL A 19 4.56 -6.22 15.23
CA VAL A 19 4.08 -5.86 16.56
C VAL A 19 5.00 -4.81 17.16
N ALA A 20 4.44 -3.75 17.75
CA ALA A 20 5.23 -2.77 18.50
C ALA A 20 5.24 -3.09 20.00
N TRP A 21 6.37 -2.81 20.65
CA TRP A 21 6.56 -2.87 22.11
C TRP A 21 5.40 -2.20 22.87
N ARG A 22 5.07 -0.97 22.48
CA ARG A 22 3.99 -0.18 23.10
C ARG A 22 2.62 -0.85 23.00
N GLN A 23 2.36 -1.61 21.92
CA GLN A 23 1.10 -2.34 21.76
C GLN A 23 1.04 -3.51 22.74
N LEU A 24 2.14 -4.25 22.90
CA LEU A 24 2.22 -5.32 23.89
C LEU A 24 2.04 -4.78 25.32
N LEU A 25 2.71 -3.67 25.66
CA LEU A 25 2.56 -3.04 26.98
C LEU A 25 1.13 -2.56 27.23
N ALA A 26 0.46 -1.99 26.22
CA ALA A 26 -0.92 -1.53 26.34
C ALA A 26 -1.90 -2.68 26.63
N GLU A 27 -1.58 -3.90 26.16
CA GLU A 27 -2.33 -5.13 26.45
C GLU A 27 -1.90 -5.81 27.77
N GLY A 28 -1.11 -5.11 28.60
CA GLY A 28 -0.68 -5.60 29.92
C GLY A 28 0.48 -6.60 29.90
N VAL A 29 1.15 -6.79 28.75
CA VAL A 29 2.37 -7.61 28.68
C VAL A 29 3.51 -6.84 29.35
N THR A 30 4.26 -7.52 30.22
CA THR A 30 5.39 -6.90 30.91
C THR A 30 6.65 -6.87 30.05
N GLU A 31 7.57 -5.95 30.34
CA GLU A 31 8.86 -5.87 29.65
C GLU A 31 9.65 -7.18 29.69
N ARG A 32 9.60 -7.86 30.85
CA ARG A 32 10.23 -9.15 31.07
C ARG A 32 9.65 -10.22 30.15
N GLU A 33 8.34 -10.25 29.98
CA GLU A 33 7.68 -11.22 29.09
C GLU A 33 8.03 -10.98 27.63
N VAL A 34 8.12 -9.72 27.18
CA VAL A 34 8.58 -9.41 25.82
C VAL A 34 10.03 -9.84 25.62
N TRP A 35 10.93 -9.56 26.57
CA TRP A 35 12.32 -10.03 26.51
C TRP A 35 12.38 -11.56 26.40
N CYS A 36 11.60 -12.28 27.22
CA CYS A 36 11.51 -13.74 27.15
C CYS A 36 10.96 -14.22 25.80
N ALA A 37 9.99 -13.52 25.21
CA ALA A 37 9.47 -13.84 23.88
C ALA A 37 10.51 -13.68 22.77
N VAL A 38 11.37 -12.66 22.89
CA VAL A 38 12.52 -12.48 21.98
C VAL A 38 13.57 -13.56 22.20
N ALA A 39 13.97 -13.82 23.44
CA ALA A 39 14.98 -14.83 23.78
C ALA A 39 14.54 -16.26 23.38
N SER A 40 13.24 -16.55 23.48
CA SER A 40 12.65 -17.83 23.03
C SER A 40 12.35 -17.90 21.54
N GLY A 41 12.65 -16.85 20.76
CA GLY A 41 12.45 -16.82 19.31
C GLY A 41 10.99 -16.66 18.85
N ARG A 42 10.04 -16.41 19.76
CA ARG A 42 8.63 -16.11 19.41
C ARG A 42 8.48 -14.74 18.76
N LEU A 43 9.37 -13.80 19.10
CA LEU A 43 9.48 -12.49 18.47
C LEU A 43 10.88 -12.30 17.91
N ARG A 44 10.99 -11.81 16.67
CA ARG A 44 12.25 -11.36 16.07
C ARG A 44 12.30 -9.83 16.07
N THR A 45 13.44 -9.25 16.42
CA THR A 45 13.60 -7.79 16.39
C THR A 45 13.56 -7.24 14.96
N ALA A 46 12.83 -6.14 14.77
CA ALA A 46 12.78 -5.32 13.56
C ALA A 46 13.27 -3.88 13.81
N GLY A 47 13.86 -3.64 15.00
CA GLY A 47 14.44 -2.37 15.44
C GLY A 47 13.44 -1.41 16.10
N HIS A 48 13.94 -0.52 16.95
CA HIS A 48 13.18 0.59 17.58
C HIS A 48 11.90 0.14 18.29
N GLY A 49 11.99 -0.92 19.10
CA GLY A 49 10.85 -1.48 19.82
C GLY A 49 9.78 -2.06 18.90
N THR A 50 10.14 -2.47 17.68
CA THR A 50 9.25 -3.18 16.75
C THR A 50 9.77 -4.60 16.55
N TYR A 51 8.85 -5.55 16.48
CA TYR A 51 9.11 -6.98 16.39
C TYR A 51 8.26 -7.61 15.29
N ILE A 52 8.66 -8.81 14.90
CA ILE A 52 7.93 -9.67 13.97
C ILE A 52 7.63 -10.99 14.69
N ALA A 53 6.37 -11.39 14.72
CA ALA A 53 5.96 -12.69 15.25
C ALA A 53 6.58 -13.83 14.43
N ASN A 54 7.11 -14.84 15.10
CA ASN A 54 7.74 -15.98 14.44
C ASN A 54 6.79 -16.68 13.47
N GLY A 55 7.31 -17.20 12.37
CA GLY A 55 6.53 -17.83 11.29
C GLY A 55 5.81 -16.86 10.36
N SER A 56 5.83 -15.54 10.64
CA SER A 56 5.22 -14.56 9.74
C SER A 56 6.04 -14.39 8.45
N PRO A 57 5.42 -14.42 7.26
CA PRO A 57 6.13 -14.30 5.99
C PRO A 57 6.75 -12.91 5.83
N ALA A 58 7.97 -12.85 5.28
CA ALA A 58 8.64 -11.60 4.95
C ALA A 58 8.04 -11.01 3.65
N THR A 59 7.00 -10.19 3.80
CA THR A 59 6.29 -9.57 2.67
C THR A 59 6.53 -8.07 2.60
N ARG A 60 6.25 -7.48 1.44
CA ARG A 60 6.21 -6.01 1.30
C ARG A 60 5.23 -5.37 2.29
N TRP A 61 4.08 -6.00 2.51
CA TRP A 61 3.07 -5.52 3.45
C TRP A 61 3.60 -5.47 4.89
N GLN A 62 4.35 -6.49 5.32
CA GLN A 62 5.03 -6.49 6.62
C GLN A 62 6.05 -5.35 6.74
N GLN A 63 6.82 -5.06 5.68
CA GLN A 63 7.78 -3.97 5.69
C GLN A 63 7.10 -2.61 5.89
N LEU A 64 5.95 -2.37 5.26
CA LEU A 64 5.18 -1.14 5.41
C LEU A 64 4.61 -0.99 6.83
N TRP A 65 4.09 -2.08 7.40
CA TRP A 65 3.66 -2.11 8.81
C TRP A 65 4.80 -1.82 9.77
N VAL A 66 5.97 -2.46 9.60
CA VAL A 66 7.16 -2.18 10.42
C VAL A 66 7.57 -0.71 10.30
N ALA A 67 7.57 -0.14 9.10
CA ALA A 67 7.92 1.27 8.90
C ALA A 67 6.94 2.22 9.61
N HIS A 68 5.63 1.97 9.50
CA HIS A 68 4.60 2.72 10.20
C HIS A 68 4.75 2.61 11.74
N LEU A 69 4.91 1.39 12.26
CA LEU A 69 5.04 1.16 13.70
C LEU A 69 6.30 1.82 14.29
N ARG A 70 7.42 1.81 13.55
CA ARG A 70 8.67 2.49 13.93
C ARG A 70 8.56 4.01 13.85
N ALA A 71 7.79 4.52 12.89
CA ALA A 71 7.58 5.95 12.74
C ALA A 71 6.52 6.53 13.69
N GLY A 72 5.70 5.67 14.29
CA GLY A 72 4.66 6.00 15.27
C GLY A 72 3.25 6.04 14.67
N GLU A 73 2.24 6.00 15.53
CA GLU A 73 0.82 5.86 15.15
C GLU A 73 0.27 6.99 14.29
N SER A 74 0.86 8.18 14.39
CA SER A 74 0.51 9.33 13.56
C SER A 74 1.16 9.32 12.18
N SER A 75 2.01 8.32 11.88
CA SER A 75 2.65 8.19 10.58
C SER A 75 1.69 7.62 9.54
N VAL A 76 1.91 7.95 8.28
CA VAL A 76 1.08 7.53 7.15
C VAL A 76 2.00 7.07 6.02
N VAL A 77 1.79 5.86 5.47
CA VAL A 77 2.56 5.38 4.32
C VAL A 77 2.33 6.30 3.13
N SER A 78 3.38 6.75 2.46
CA SER A 78 3.26 7.88 1.53
C SER A 78 4.24 7.82 0.36
N HIS A 79 4.12 8.79 -0.54
CA HIS A 79 5.02 8.98 -1.69
C HIS A 79 5.15 7.67 -2.50
N TRP A 80 6.38 7.18 -2.75
CA TRP A 80 6.63 5.99 -3.56
C TRP A 80 5.98 4.72 -3.01
N SER A 81 5.95 4.53 -1.69
CA SER A 81 5.32 3.36 -1.08
C SER A 81 3.80 3.35 -1.25
N ALA A 82 3.16 4.52 -1.16
CA ALA A 82 1.73 4.62 -1.44
C ALA A 82 1.43 4.44 -2.93
N ALA A 83 2.24 5.03 -3.80
CA ALA A 83 2.06 4.90 -5.25
C ALA A 83 2.23 3.44 -5.72
N GLU A 84 3.18 2.71 -5.12
CA GLU A 84 3.37 1.27 -5.34
C GLU A 84 2.14 0.47 -4.90
N GLN A 85 1.63 0.74 -3.68
CA GLN A 85 0.44 0.07 -3.16
C GLN A 85 -0.81 0.31 -4.04
N TYR A 86 -0.90 1.48 -4.66
CA TYR A 86 -1.97 1.81 -5.60
C TYR A 86 -1.77 1.27 -7.01
N GLY A 87 -0.63 0.66 -7.31
CA GLY A 87 -0.31 0.14 -8.64
C GLY A 87 -0.16 1.24 -9.71
N LEU A 88 0.30 2.42 -9.33
CA LEU A 88 0.48 3.53 -10.28
C LEU A 88 1.65 3.28 -11.23
N ASP A 89 1.47 3.65 -12.50
CA ASP A 89 2.52 3.53 -13.51
C ASP A 89 3.70 4.46 -13.24
N GLY A 90 4.89 4.06 -13.69
CA GLY A 90 6.11 4.85 -13.53
C GLY A 90 6.69 4.83 -12.11
N VAL A 91 6.12 4.02 -11.22
CA VAL A 91 6.63 3.74 -9.87
C VAL A 91 7.66 2.60 -9.94
N ARG A 92 8.69 2.69 -9.10
CA ARG A 92 9.65 1.61 -8.87
C ARG A 92 9.62 1.20 -7.41
N PRO A 93 9.89 -0.08 -7.09
CA PRO A 93 10.06 -0.51 -5.70
C PRO A 93 11.09 0.37 -5.00
N SER A 94 10.76 0.80 -3.78
CA SER A 94 11.62 1.64 -2.95
C SER A 94 11.65 1.12 -1.52
N GLU A 95 12.57 1.62 -0.71
CA GLU A 95 12.45 1.46 0.74
C GLU A 95 11.10 2.02 1.24
N PRO A 96 10.52 1.43 2.31
CA PRO A 96 9.31 1.94 2.93
C PRO A 96 9.43 3.41 3.32
N MET A 97 8.48 4.21 2.83
CA MET A 97 8.42 5.63 3.09
C MET A 97 7.11 6.03 3.76
N VAL A 98 7.23 6.91 4.74
CA VAL A 98 6.11 7.42 5.51
C VAL A 98 6.17 8.94 5.62
N THR A 99 5.01 9.54 5.76
CA THR A 99 4.84 10.93 6.17
C THR A 99 4.51 10.97 7.65
N ILE A 100 5.17 11.85 8.40
CA ILE A 100 4.93 12.09 9.82
C ILE A 100 4.58 13.57 10.07
N PRO A 101 3.83 13.87 11.14
CA PRO A 101 3.63 15.24 11.58
C PRO A 101 4.96 15.94 11.87
N HIS A 102 5.05 17.21 11.52
CA HIS A 102 6.22 18.02 11.84
C HIS A 102 6.20 18.41 13.33
N ARG A 103 6.96 17.70 14.14
CA ARG A 103 7.18 17.97 15.57
C ARG A 103 8.68 18.07 15.87
N ARG A 104 9.06 18.73 16.97
CA ARG A 104 10.44 18.70 17.49
C ARG A 104 10.80 17.26 17.88
N GLY A 105 11.98 16.81 17.49
CA GLY A 105 12.46 15.45 17.77
C GLY A 105 13.30 14.86 16.63
N SER A 106 13.96 13.74 16.90
CA SER A 106 14.72 12.99 15.91
C SER A 106 13.79 12.33 14.88
N SER A 107 14.30 12.15 13.66
CA SER A 107 13.58 11.33 12.67
C SER A 107 13.59 9.87 13.14
N PRO A 108 12.52 9.10 12.86
CA PRO A 108 12.54 7.66 13.09
C PRO A 108 13.74 7.04 12.39
N VAL A 109 14.59 6.35 13.14
CA VAL A 109 15.81 5.74 12.59
C VAL A 109 15.42 4.56 11.71
N GLY A 110 16.10 4.41 10.58
CA GLY A 110 15.89 3.31 9.62
C GLY A 110 14.51 3.29 8.96
N VAL A 111 13.85 4.46 8.87
CA VAL A 111 12.62 4.66 8.10
C VAL A 111 12.79 5.94 7.27
N ILE A 112 12.44 5.90 5.98
CA ILE A 112 12.41 7.11 5.17
C ILE A 112 11.18 7.93 5.59
N ALA A 113 11.39 8.92 6.43
CA ALA A 113 10.32 9.76 6.97
C ALA A 113 10.32 11.16 6.34
N ARG A 114 9.17 11.59 5.81
CA ARG A 114 8.91 12.96 5.35
C ARG A 114 8.08 13.70 6.37
N ARG A 115 8.48 14.91 6.76
CA ARG A 115 7.71 15.74 7.70
C ARG A 115 6.76 16.65 6.97
N THR A 116 5.53 16.75 7.47
CA THR A 116 4.56 17.73 6.98
C THR A 116 3.88 18.48 8.12
N ARG A 117 3.61 19.77 7.90
CA ARG A 117 2.69 20.58 8.72
C ARG A 117 1.28 20.59 8.17
N ARG A 118 1.08 19.99 6.99
CA ARG A 118 -0.13 20.07 6.18
C ARG A 118 -0.59 18.66 5.88
N SER A 119 -1.45 18.13 6.75
CA SER A 119 -2.13 16.85 6.60
C SER A 119 -3.50 17.00 7.24
N THR A 120 -4.53 16.52 6.57
CA THR A 120 -5.89 16.43 7.11
C THR A 120 -6.38 15.00 7.00
N GLU A 121 -7.48 14.66 7.67
CA GLU A 121 -8.03 13.30 7.60
C GLU A 121 -8.43 12.90 6.17
N SER A 122 -8.91 13.85 5.37
CA SER A 122 -9.21 13.64 3.94
C SER A 122 -7.99 13.27 3.08
N ASP A 123 -6.77 13.45 3.59
CA ASP A 123 -5.53 13.01 2.94
C ASP A 123 -5.20 11.55 3.24
N ILE A 124 -5.94 10.88 4.12
CA ILE A 124 -5.62 9.55 4.63
C ILE A 124 -6.65 8.55 4.12
N ARG A 125 -6.15 7.42 3.60
CA ARG A 125 -6.95 6.25 3.24
C ARG A 125 -6.37 5.06 3.98
N ARG A 126 -7.23 4.27 4.65
CA ARG A 126 -6.79 3.02 5.29
C ARG A 126 -7.00 1.85 4.34
N ILE A 127 -5.98 1.00 4.24
CA ILE A 127 -6.03 -0.27 3.51
C ILE A 127 -5.64 -1.34 4.54
N ASP A 128 -6.57 -2.24 4.85
CA ASP A 128 -6.43 -3.27 5.89
C ASP A 128 -5.83 -2.72 7.20
N GLY A 129 -6.36 -1.58 7.67
CA GLY A 129 -5.96 -0.92 8.92
C GLY A 129 -4.74 0.01 8.82
N LEU A 130 -3.85 -0.19 7.85
CA LEU A 130 -2.65 0.61 7.65
C LEU A 130 -2.99 1.94 6.95
N PRO A 131 -2.58 3.12 7.47
CA PRO A 131 -2.89 4.40 6.85
C PRO A 131 -1.93 4.72 5.71
N PHE A 132 -2.50 5.11 4.56
CA PHE A 132 -1.81 5.59 3.36
C PHE A 132 -2.23 7.02 3.05
N THR A 133 -1.39 7.78 2.34
CA THR A 133 -1.87 9.02 1.73
C THR A 133 -2.87 8.67 0.62
N SER A 134 -3.95 9.44 0.48
CA SER A 134 -4.93 9.25 -0.58
C SER A 134 -4.25 9.36 -1.96
N PRO A 135 -4.77 8.73 -3.03
CA PRO A 135 -4.10 8.76 -4.33
C PRO A 135 -3.81 10.18 -4.83
N ALA A 136 -4.76 11.10 -4.67
CA ALA A 136 -4.57 12.51 -5.01
C ALA A 136 -3.43 13.15 -4.21
N ARG A 137 -3.36 12.86 -2.90
CA ARG A 137 -2.28 13.32 -2.03
C ARG A 137 -0.94 12.69 -2.39
N THR A 138 -0.90 11.40 -2.74
CA THR A 138 0.31 10.71 -3.19
C THR A 138 0.91 11.36 -4.43
N VAL A 139 0.08 11.74 -5.41
CA VAL A 139 0.55 12.48 -6.60
C VAL A 139 1.18 13.83 -6.21
N VAL A 140 0.55 14.56 -5.28
CA VAL A 140 1.07 15.84 -4.75
C VAL A 140 2.37 15.67 -3.96
N ASP A 141 2.51 14.59 -3.22
CA ASP A 141 3.72 14.23 -2.48
C ASP A 141 4.88 13.93 -3.45
N LEU A 142 4.62 13.21 -4.55
CA LEU A 142 5.63 12.84 -5.55
C LEU A 142 6.06 13.98 -6.48
N ALA A 143 5.30 15.07 -6.55
CA ALA A 143 5.59 16.19 -7.43
C ALA A 143 6.99 16.79 -7.22
N GLY A 144 7.52 16.72 -5.99
CA GLY A 144 8.84 17.23 -5.64
C GLY A 144 9.97 16.20 -5.74
N GLU A 145 9.66 14.94 -6.07
CA GLU A 145 10.61 13.82 -6.05
C GLU A 145 10.83 13.17 -7.42
N CYS A 146 10.08 13.57 -8.45
CA CYS A 146 10.21 13.01 -9.78
C CYS A 146 10.25 14.06 -10.90
N SER A 147 10.71 13.63 -12.07
CA SER A 147 10.74 14.48 -13.26
C SER A 147 9.31 14.81 -13.75
N VAL A 148 9.18 15.90 -14.50
CA VAL A 148 7.92 16.34 -15.12
C VAL A 148 7.26 15.21 -15.92
N GLY A 149 8.05 14.46 -16.70
CA GLY A 149 7.56 13.36 -17.53
C GLY A 149 7.05 12.19 -16.69
N ARG A 150 7.77 11.78 -15.65
CA ARG A 150 7.33 10.71 -14.75
C ARG A 150 6.09 11.12 -13.96
N LEU A 151 6.03 12.36 -13.49
CA LEU A 151 4.85 12.89 -12.79
C LEU A 151 3.60 12.86 -13.67
N ALA A 152 3.74 13.15 -14.97
CA ALA A 152 2.63 13.07 -15.92
C ALA A 152 2.10 11.65 -16.06
N VAL A 153 2.99 10.64 -16.15
CA VAL A 153 2.60 9.23 -16.20
C VAL A 153 1.84 8.82 -14.93
N ILE A 154 2.39 9.15 -13.74
CA ILE A 154 1.76 8.82 -12.45
C ILE A 154 0.38 9.48 -12.33
N LEU A 155 0.27 10.76 -12.69
CA LEU A 155 -0.99 11.50 -12.64
C LEU A 155 -2.03 10.91 -13.60
N ASP A 156 -1.64 10.63 -14.85
CA ASP A 156 -2.54 10.05 -15.85
C ASP A 156 -2.97 8.63 -15.44
N SER A 157 -2.06 7.83 -14.88
CA SER A 157 -2.35 6.50 -14.34
C SER A 157 -3.37 6.56 -13.19
N ALA A 158 -3.19 7.48 -12.23
CA ALA A 158 -4.16 7.69 -11.15
C ALA A 158 -5.55 8.11 -11.67
N HIS A 159 -5.59 8.93 -12.73
CA HIS A 159 -6.83 9.38 -13.35
C HIS A 159 -7.55 8.27 -14.11
N PHE A 160 -6.86 7.61 -15.04
CA PHE A 160 -7.45 6.56 -15.87
C PHE A 160 -7.72 5.28 -15.08
N GLY A 161 -6.97 5.01 -14.01
CA GLY A 161 -7.26 3.94 -13.06
C GLY A 161 -8.41 4.25 -12.09
N GLY A 162 -9.03 5.43 -12.18
CA GLY A 162 -10.17 5.82 -11.33
C GLY A 162 -9.81 6.06 -9.87
N LEU A 163 -8.52 6.26 -9.55
CA LEU A 163 -8.02 6.44 -8.18
C LEU A 163 -8.06 7.90 -7.72
N ALA A 164 -7.84 8.85 -8.64
CA ALA A 164 -7.96 10.28 -8.37
C ALA A 164 -8.24 11.07 -9.65
N ARG A 165 -9.16 12.02 -9.61
CA ARG A 165 -9.44 12.92 -10.73
C ARG A 165 -8.49 14.12 -10.73
N TYR A 166 -8.22 14.69 -11.91
CA TYR A 166 -7.39 15.89 -12.01
C TYR A 166 -7.85 17.05 -11.09
N PRO A 167 -9.17 17.37 -10.95
CA PRO A 167 -9.62 18.41 -10.04
C PRO A 167 -9.28 18.10 -8.57
N GLU A 168 -9.45 16.85 -8.13
CA GLU A 168 -9.14 16.41 -6.76
C GLU A 168 -7.64 16.59 -6.45
N VAL A 169 -6.76 16.25 -7.41
CA VAL A 169 -5.32 16.51 -7.28
C VAL A 169 -5.03 18.01 -7.19
N GLY A 170 -5.76 18.82 -7.97
CA GLY A 170 -5.70 20.28 -7.91
C GLY A 170 -6.11 20.85 -6.55
N GLU A 171 -7.20 20.36 -5.98
CA GLU A 171 -7.69 20.76 -4.64
C GLU A 171 -6.67 20.43 -3.56
N VAL A 172 -6.10 19.22 -3.59
CA VAL A 172 -5.03 18.85 -2.65
C VAL A 172 -3.80 19.73 -2.86
N LEU A 173 -3.42 20.03 -4.10
CA LEU A 173 -2.31 20.93 -4.39
C LEU A 173 -2.57 22.35 -3.87
N LEU A 174 -3.79 22.87 -3.97
CA LEU A 174 -4.14 24.19 -3.44
C LEU A 174 -4.08 24.21 -1.91
N ARG A 175 -4.57 23.16 -1.25
CA ARG A 175 -4.57 23.04 0.23
C ARG A 175 -3.19 22.81 0.82
N VAL A 176 -2.39 21.97 0.19
CA VAL A 176 -1.11 21.47 0.75
C VAL A 176 0.10 22.17 0.12
N GLY A 177 -0.02 22.64 -1.12
CA GLY A 177 1.02 23.33 -1.89
C GLY A 177 1.26 24.78 -1.49
N GLY A 178 2.05 25.49 -2.29
CA GLY A 178 2.40 26.90 -2.08
C GLY A 178 3.90 27.17 -2.01
N ARG A 179 4.27 28.42 -1.70
CA ARG A 179 5.68 28.85 -1.58
C ARG A 179 6.43 27.93 -0.61
N GLY A 180 7.57 27.40 -1.06
CA GLY A 180 8.44 26.51 -0.27
C GLY A 180 8.20 25.01 -0.44
N ARG A 181 7.08 24.55 -1.04
CA ARG A 181 6.87 23.12 -1.31
C ARG A 181 7.40 22.74 -2.70
N ARG A 182 8.49 21.97 -2.71
CA ARG A 182 9.12 21.44 -3.93
C ARG A 182 8.10 20.74 -4.82
N GLY A 183 8.17 20.98 -6.13
CA GLY A 183 7.32 20.32 -7.11
C GLY A 183 5.94 20.95 -7.37
N SER A 184 5.49 21.91 -6.55
CA SER A 184 4.15 22.51 -6.70
C SER A 184 3.93 23.15 -8.09
N GLY A 185 4.91 23.91 -8.58
CA GLY A 185 4.85 24.52 -9.92
C GLY A 185 4.95 23.49 -11.06
N THR A 186 5.70 22.41 -10.84
CA THR A 186 5.80 21.29 -11.79
C THR A 186 4.46 20.57 -11.91
N LEU A 187 3.82 20.23 -10.79
CA LEU A 187 2.52 19.57 -10.81
C LEU A 187 1.44 20.44 -11.45
N ALA A 188 1.39 21.74 -11.13
CA ALA A 188 0.44 22.65 -11.77
C ALA A 188 0.61 22.67 -13.30
N ARG A 189 1.86 22.65 -13.80
CA ARG A 189 2.16 22.58 -15.24
C ARG A 189 1.72 21.25 -15.85
N VAL A 190 2.02 20.13 -15.19
CA VAL A 190 1.65 18.78 -15.64
C VAL A 190 0.14 18.61 -15.68
N ALA A 191 -0.58 18.97 -14.62
CA ALA A 191 -2.03 18.85 -14.53
C ALA A 191 -2.74 19.63 -15.66
N ARG A 192 -2.29 20.87 -15.94
CA ARG A 192 -2.83 21.67 -17.07
C ARG A 192 -2.64 20.98 -18.42
N ARG A 193 -1.46 20.38 -18.66
CA ARG A 193 -1.16 19.66 -19.91
C ARG A 193 -2.00 18.39 -20.04
N SER A 194 -2.13 17.62 -18.96
CA SER A 194 -2.89 16.37 -18.95
C SER A 194 -4.40 16.59 -19.08
N LEU A 195 -4.96 17.63 -18.45
CA LEU A 195 -6.34 18.06 -18.68
C LEU A 195 -6.59 18.41 -20.15
N ARG A 196 -5.74 19.23 -20.76
CA ARG A 196 -5.85 19.58 -22.19
C ARG A 196 -5.80 18.33 -23.08
N ARG A 197 -4.87 17.41 -22.80
CA ARG A 197 -4.74 16.15 -23.55
C ARG A 197 -5.97 15.25 -23.40
N SER A 198 -6.53 15.19 -22.20
CA SER A 198 -7.73 14.40 -21.92
C SER A 198 -8.96 14.99 -22.61
N VAL A 199 -9.15 16.31 -22.59
CA VAL A 199 -10.24 16.98 -23.31
C VAL A 199 -10.08 16.81 -24.82
N VAL A 200 -8.88 16.99 -25.38
CA VAL A 200 -8.60 16.74 -26.80
C VAL A 200 -8.78 15.26 -27.16
N GLY A 201 -8.37 14.34 -26.30
CA GLY A 201 -8.55 12.90 -26.50
C GLY A 201 -10.02 12.47 -26.46
N ILE A 202 -10.82 13.05 -25.56
CA ILE A 202 -12.28 12.88 -25.51
C ILE A 202 -12.91 13.46 -26.78
N ALA A 203 -12.53 14.67 -27.19
CA ALA A 203 -13.02 15.29 -28.42
C ALA A 203 -12.66 14.48 -29.67
N ALA A 204 -11.43 13.96 -29.76
CA ALA A 204 -10.96 13.11 -30.85
C ALA A 204 -11.72 11.77 -30.90
N ARG A 205 -11.97 11.13 -29.75
CA ARG A 205 -12.78 9.89 -29.67
C ARG A 205 -14.25 10.16 -30.00
N ALA A 206 -14.79 11.29 -29.55
CA ALA A 206 -16.15 11.72 -29.91
C ALA A 206 -16.29 12.07 -31.39
N SER A 207 -15.23 12.56 -32.04
CA SER A 207 -15.20 12.76 -33.50
C SER A 207 -15.04 11.45 -34.27
N LEU A 208 -14.26 10.49 -33.76
CA LEU A 208 -14.08 9.18 -34.39
C LEU A 208 -15.30 8.25 -34.22
N GLY A 209 -16.02 8.38 -33.10
CA GLY A 209 -17.25 7.62 -32.81
C GLY A 209 -18.51 8.08 -33.57
N ARG A 210 -18.42 9.11 -34.42
CA ARG A 210 -19.54 9.55 -35.29
C ARG A 210 -19.51 8.96 -36.70
N THR A 211 -18.46 8.23 -37.08
CA THR A 211 -18.28 7.71 -38.44
C THR A 211 -18.63 6.24 -38.66
N ASP A 212 -19.06 5.50 -37.64
CA ASP A 212 -19.25 4.03 -37.77
C ASP A 212 -20.64 3.51 -37.37
N ALA A 213 -21.67 4.37 -37.40
CA ALA A 213 -23.06 3.99 -37.10
C ALA A 213 -23.90 3.60 -38.34
N SER A 214 -23.31 3.37 -39.52
CA SER A 214 -24.09 3.09 -40.75
C SER A 214 -23.83 1.77 -41.46
N ARG A 215 -23.06 0.83 -40.90
CA ARG A 215 -22.85 -0.48 -41.55
C ARG A 215 -22.85 -1.66 -40.57
N ARG A 216 -24.06 -2.17 -40.30
CA ARG A 216 -24.50 -3.56 -40.60
C ARG A 216 -25.72 -3.93 -39.76
N SER A 217 -26.87 -3.87 -40.41
CA SER A 217 -28.06 -4.67 -40.11
C SER A 217 -28.00 -5.94 -40.96
N THR A 218 -28.68 -6.99 -40.49
CA THR A 218 -28.89 -8.35 -41.01
C THR A 218 -27.76 -9.36 -40.81
N ASP A 219 -27.82 -10.10 -39.70
CA ASP A 219 -28.41 -11.45 -39.74
C ASP A 219 -28.85 -11.96 -38.37
N ARG A 220 -29.95 -12.69 -38.37
CA ARG A 220 -30.74 -13.16 -37.24
C ARG A 220 -30.60 -14.69 -37.11
N CYS A 221 -30.83 -15.19 -35.88
CA CYS A 221 -31.01 -16.59 -35.45
C CYS A 221 -29.72 -17.30 -35.01
N GLY A 222 -29.63 -17.93 -33.83
CA GLY A 222 -30.61 -18.18 -32.79
C GLY A 222 -29.99 -19.06 -31.69
N ARG A 223 -30.82 -19.34 -30.67
CA ARG A 223 -30.62 -20.27 -29.53
C ARG A 223 -30.02 -19.70 -28.24
N SER A 224 -30.93 -19.33 -27.34
CA SER A 224 -30.91 -19.75 -25.92
C SER A 224 -31.08 -21.29 -25.84
N PRO A 225 -30.64 -21.99 -24.76
CA PRO A 225 -31.07 -21.66 -23.39
C PRO A 225 -30.11 -21.94 -22.22
N ALA A 226 -30.60 -21.50 -21.05
CA ALA A 226 -30.48 -22.10 -19.72
C ALA A 226 -29.38 -21.60 -18.75
N ALA A 227 -29.91 -20.98 -17.68
CA ALA A 227 -29.49 -20.96 -16.29
C ALA A 227 -28.42 -21.96 -15.82
N SER A 228 -27.53 -21.51 -14.92
CA SER A 228 -27.35 -22.05 -13.55
C SER A 228 -26.31 -21.24 -12.75
N ALA A 229 -26.53 -21.23 -11.44
CA ALA A 229 -25.86 -20.48 -10.37
C ALA A 229 -24.46 -21.05 -9.99
N PRO A 230 -23.78 -20.54 -8.93
CA PRO A 230 -22.32 -20.50 -8.81
C PRO A 230 -21.71 -21.79 -8.24
N LEU A 231 -20.44 -22.06 -8.61
CA LEU A 231 -19.65 -23.13 -8.01
C LEU A 231 -18.89 -22.63 -6.77
N ASP A 232 -19.44 -23.01 -5.62
CA ASP A 232 -18.71 -23.36 -4.39
C ASP A 232 -17.77 -24.56 -4.67
N ARG A 233 -16.54 -24.51 -4.16
CA ARG A 233 -15.68 -25.71 -4.01
C ARG A 233 -14.85 -25.62 -2.73
N ARG A 234 -15.41 -26.17 -1.65
CA ARG A 234 -14.64 -26.81 -0.58
C ARG A 234 -14.17 -28.21 -1.00
N GLY A 235 -12.87 -28.44 -0.82
CA GLY A 235 -12.22 -29.63 -0.26
C GLY A 235 -12.59 -31.06 -0.70
N VAL A 236 -11.64 -31.73 -1.35
CA VAL A 236 -11.23 -33.15 -1.17
C VAL A 236 -9.72 -33.16 -1.48
N GLY A 237 -8.77 -33.60 -0.66
CA GLY A 237 -8.75 -34.77 0.20
C GLY A 237 -7.84 -35.83 -0.42
N HIS A 238 -6.51 -35.68 -0.36
CA HIS A 238 -5.58 -36.79 -0.64
C HIS A 238 -4.55 -36.96 0.46
N ARG A 239 -4.65 -38.12 1.12
CA ARG A 239 -3.70 -38.64 2.10
C ARG A 239 -2.47 -39.22 1.39
N ARG A 240 -1.36 -39.04 2.11
CA ARG A 240 0.03 -39.51 1.96
C ARG A 240 0.26 -40.89 1.32
N CYS A 241 1.38 -40.98 0.59
CA CYS A 241 2.28 -42.14 0.59
C CYS A 241 3.73 -41.64 0.84
N LEU A 242 4.34 -42.14 1.92
CA LEU A 242 5.78 -42.08 2.20
C LEU A 242 6.42 -43.40 1.69
N PRO A 243 7.68 -43.39 1.23
CA PRO A 243 8.53 -44.57 1.23
C PRO A 243 9.64 -44.50 2.31
N PRO A 244 10.28 -45.63 2.63
CA PRO A 244 10.80 -45.93 3.96
C PRO A 244 12.23 -45.45 4.20
N GLY A 245 12.57 -45.33 5.49
CA GLY A 245 13.92 -45.05 5.96
C GLY A 245 14.86 -46.23 5.77
N THR A 246 16.12 -45.90 5.49
CA THR A 246 17.25 -46.83 5.60
C THR A 246 18.08 -46.43 6.81
N THR A 247 17.98 -47.23 7.86
CA THR A 247 18.96 -47.33 8.94
C THR A 247 20.24 -48.00 8.41
N GLY A 248 21.39 -47.37 8.65
CA GLY A 248 22.71 -47.96 8.45
C GLY A 248 23.67 -47.48 9.53
N HIS A 249 23.74 -48.24 10.63
CA HIS A 249 24.86 -48.22 11.59
C HIS A 249 25.92 -49.21 11.11
N HIS A 250 27.20 -48.80 10.97
CA HIS A 250 28.28 -49.12 11.92
C HIS A 250 29.70 -48.97 11.32
N ARG A 251 30.55 -48.29 12.12
CA ARG A 251 31.96 -48.54 12.46
C ARG A 251 33.07 -48.32 11.42
N GLY A 252 34.04 -47.51 11.88
CA GLY A 252 35.33 -47.17 11.30
C GLY A 252 35.83 -45.93 12.02
#